data_AF-A0A353B7K4-F1
#
_entry.id   AF-A0A353B7K4-F1
#
_cell.length_a   1.000
_cell.length_b   1.000
_cell.length_c   1.000
_cell.angle_alpha   90.00
_cell.angle_beta   90.00
_cell.angle_gamma   90.00
#
_symmetry.space_group_name_H-M   'P 1'
#
loop_
_entity.id
_entity.type
_entity.pdbx_description
1 polymer ?
#
loop_
_entity_poly.entity_id
_entity_poly.type
_entity_poly.pdbx_seq_one_letter_code
_entity_poly.pdbx_strand_id
1 'polypeptide(L)'
;MNVSEPHERSRRKHSKEKDWMSSFDEGRSGGKDHSAADAQLERAKRRRLKLNGLQEAIAEVERLDAGGYRQAGSWGLAGNLSHLNKSLNLCFEPFPFITPAPIRPIMRAVMVPLMKRCVQFPAGFKAPPPLQPAEDLELAAEIAEFKRLVGAVLNPDSQLQPNHPLLGKFNREQWIIMQTWHAAHHLSFLVPK
;
A
#
# COMPACT_ATOMS: atom_id res chain seq x y z
N MET A 1 -10.19 56.25 25.60
CA MET A 1 -11.24 57.27 25.85
C MET A 1 -11.58 57.92 24.53
N ASN A 2 -12.89 58.04 24.26
CA ASN A 2 -13.58 58.66 23.11
C ASN A 2 -13.50 57.93 21.75
N VAL A 3 -14.56 57.23 21.28
CA VAL A 3 -15.95 57.64 20.87
C VAL A 3 -15.84 58.28 19.46
N SER A 4 -16.42 57.78 18.35
CA SER A 4 -17.72 57.12 18.14
C SER A 4 -17.75 56.38 16.79
N GLU A 5 -18.40 55.21 16.76
CA GLU A 5 -19.11 54.62 15.61
C GLU A 5 -20.51 55.28 15.46
N PRO A 6 -21.41 54.92 14.51
CA PRO A 6 -21.28 54.64 13.07
C PRO A 6 -22.47 55.21 12.23
N HIS A 7 -22.54 54.76 10.97
CA HIS A 7 -23.76 54.40 10.23
C HIS A 7 -24.53 55.43 9.39
N GLU A 8 -24.02 55.54 8.17
CA GLU A 8 -24.73 55.41 6.89
C GLU A 8 -25.99 54.52 6.86
N ARG A 9 -26.80 54.78 5.82
CA ARG A 9 -27.66 53.83 5.06
C ARG A 9 -28.98 53.39 5.71
N SER A 10 -30.03 53.14 4.95
CA SER A 10 -30.30 53.23 3.52
C SER A 10 -31.75 52.79 3.37
N ARG A 11 -32.47 53.36 2.40
CA ARG A 11 -33.51 52.58 1.75
C ARG A 11 -33.49 52.78 0.25
N ARG A 12 -33.38 51.62 -0.39
CA ARG A 12 -33.97 51.20 -1.67
C ARG A 12 -33.07 51.23 -2.91
N LYS A 13 -32.43 50.08 -3.08
CA LYS A 13 -32.76 49.00 -4.05
C LYS A 13 -32.72 49.34 -5.55
N HIS A 14 -31.81 48.60 -6.20
CA HIS A 14 -32.01 47.78 -7.42
C HIS A 14 -32.23 48.56 -8.73
N SER A 15 -31.65 48.18 -9.89
CA SER A 15 -31.01 46.94 -10.32
C SER A 15 -30.57 47.11 -11.78
N LYS A 16 -29.54 46.34 -12.19
CA LYS A 16 -29.16 45.93 -13.55
C LYS A 16 -28.40 46.95 -14.42
N GLU A 17 -27.09 46.72 -14.51
CA GLU A 17 -26.32 46.95 -15.72
C GLU A 17 -25.60 45.65 -16.09
N LYS A 18 -26.02 45.08 -17.22
CA LYS A 18 -25.31 44.05 -17.97
C LYS A 18 -24.84 44.75 -19.24
N ASP A 19 -23.53 44.98 -19.40
CA ASP A 19 -22.91 45.01 -20.72
C ASP A 19 -21.38 44.97 -20.62
N TRP A 20 -20.77 43.79 -20.71
CA TRP A 20 -19.32 43.62 -20.89
C TRP A 20 -19.08 42.34 -21.72
N MET A 21 -19.48 42.38 -22.99
CA MET A 21 -19.06 41.41 -24.01
C MET A 21 -18.54 42.16 -25.24
N SER A 22 -17.22 42.36 -25.32
CA SER A 22 -16.41 42.06 -26.50
C SER A 22 -14.98 42.56 -26.33
N SER A 23 -14.04 41.74 -26.83
CA SER A 23 -12.61 41.98 -26.99
C SER A 23 -11.73 41.50 -25.84
N PHE A 24 -11.28 40.25 -25.93
CA PHE A 24 -9.89 39.96 -26.31
C PHE A 24 -9.75 38.45 -26.48
N ASP A 25 -9.53 38.05 -27.72
CA ASP A 25 -8.91 36.78 -28.07
C ASP A 25 -7.39 37.01 -27.97
N GLU A 26 -6.69 36.15 -27.21
CA GLU A 26 -5.33 35.66 -27.46
C GLU A 26 -4.76 35.00 -26.20
N GLY A 27 -4.26 33.76 -26.35
CA GLY A 27 -3.42 33.12 -25.35
C GLY A 27 -4.06 31.97 -24.57
N ARG A 28 -4.66 30.99 -25.26
CA ARG A 28 -4.98 29.70 -24.64
C ARG A 28 -3.69 28.90 -24.38
N SER A 29 -2.94 29.25 -23.34
CA SER A 29 -1.98 28.33 -22.71
C SER A 29 -2.78 27.29 -21.93
N GLY A 30 -3.16 26.22 -22.61
CA GLY A 30 -3.75 25.04 -21.97
C GLY A 30 -2.71 24.32 -21.12
N GLY A 31 -2.43 24.85 -19.94
CA GLY A 31 -1.90 24.07 -18.84
C GLY A 31 -2.95 23.04 -18.49
N LYS A 32 -2.78 21.81 -18.98
CA LYS A 32 -3.58 20.68 -18.52
C LYS A 32 -3.16 20.44 -17.08
N ASP A 33 -3.99 20.90 -16.16
CA ASP A 33 -4.02 20.36 -14.80
C ASP A 33 -4.29 18.86 -14.95
N HIS A 34 -3.22 18.06 -14.90
CA HIS A 34 -3.32 16.61 -14.84
C HIS A 34 -3.97 16.27 -13.51
N SER A 35 -5.30 16.10 -13.56
CA SER A 35 -6.10 15.58 -12.47
C SER A 35 -5.48 14.31 -11.91
N ALA A 36 -5.59 14.08 -10.60
CA ALA A 36 -5.22 12.81 -9.97
C ALA A 36 -5.88 11.59 -10.66
N ALA A 37 -6.99 11.80 -11.38
CA ALA A 37 -7.64 10.79 -12.22
C ALA A 37 -6.80 10.39 -13.45
N ASP A 38 -6.08 11.32 -14.08
CA ASP A 38 -5.21 11.03 -15.24
C ASP A 38 -3.94 10.30 -14.79
N ALA A 39 -3.37 10.68 -13.64
CA ALA A 39 -2.27 9.96 -13.00
C ALA A 39 -2.67 8.52 -12.59
N GLN A 40 -3.96 8.27 -12.38
CA GLN A 40 -4.49 6.94 -12.10
C GLN A 40 -4.70 6.10 -13.37
N LEU A 41 -4.87 6.74 -14.53
CA LEU A 41 -5.05 6.10 -15.83
C LEU A 41 -3.74 5.53 -16.40
N GLU A 42 -2.60 6.16 -16.08
CA GLU A 42 -1.25 5.74 -16.49
C GLU A 42 -0.53 4.85 -15.46
N ARG A 43 -1.27 4.10 -14.63
CA ARG A 43 -0.62 3.10 -13.74
C ARG A 43 -0.12 1.94 -14.57
N ALA A 44 1.14 1.56 -14.35
CA ALA A 44 1.71 0.37 -14.96
C ALA A 44 0.80 -0.84 -14.70
N LYS A 45 0.62 -1.73 -15.68
CA LYS A 45 -0.04 -3.01 -15.40
C LYS A 45 0.83 -3.80 -14.42
N ARG A 46 0.21 -4.36 -13.38
CA ARG A 46 0.90 -5.26 -12.44
C ARG A 46 1.60 -6.37 -13.22
N ARG A 47 2.85 -6.66 -12.88
CA ARG A 47 3.59 -7.78 -13.50
C ARG A 47 3.25 -9.11 -12.82
N ARG A 48 3.62 -10.22 -13.46
CA ARG A 48 3.67 -11.52 -12.79
C ARG A 48 5.02 -11.64 -12.08
N LEU A 49 4.99 -12.01 -10.81
CA LEU A 49 6.18 -12.29 -10.02
C LEU A 49 5.96 -13.58 -9.24
N LYS A 50 6.94 -14.48 -9.33
CA LYS A 50 7.06 -15.67 -8.50
C LYS A 50 8.40 -15.61 -7.80
N LEU A 51 8.40 -15.90 -6.51
CA LEU A 51 9.59 -16.02 -5.68
C LEU A 51 9.61 -17.44 -5.12
N ASN A 52 10.78 -18.07 -5.08
CA ASN A 52 10.97 -19.42 -4.54
C ASN A 52 11.31 -19.42 -3.04
N GLY A 53 11.61 -18.25 -2.46
CA GLY A 53 11.86 -18.09 -1.04
C GLY A 53 12.04 -16.64 -0.62
N LEU A 54 12.19 -16.40 0.68
CA LEU A 54 12.36 -15.05 1.24
C LEU A 54 13.70 -14.41 0.87
N GLN A 55 14.72 -15.19 0.56
CA GLN A 55 16.01 -14.72 0.07
C GLN A 55 15.88 -14.10 -1.32
N GLU A 56 15.08 -14.70 -2.20
CA GLU A 56 14.76 -14.08 -3.49
C GLU A 56 13.90 -12.82 -3.31
N ALA A 57 13.07 -12.76 -2.26
CA ALA A 57 12.35 -11.54 -1.93
C ALA A 57 13.30 -10.39 -1.54
N ILE A 58 14.35 -10.67 -0.75
CA ILE A 58 15.40 -9.68 -0.44
C ILE A 58 16.09 -9.21 -1.73
N ALA A 59 16.53 -10.13 -2.58
CA ALA A 59 17.21 -9.79 -3.82
C ALA A 59 16.34 -8.93 -4.75
N GLU A 60 15.03 -9.21 -4.81
CA GLU A 60 14.10 -8.41 -5.60
C GLU A 60 13.89 -7.00 -5.03
N VAL A 61 13.88 -6.86 -3.69
CA VAL A 61 13.82 -5.54 -3.04
C VAL A 61 15.07 -4.72 -3.38
N GLU A 62 16.26 -5.31 -3.27
CA GLU A 62 17.53 -4.66 -3.60
C GLU A 62 17.58 -4.23 -5.07
N ARG A 63 17.07 -5.09 -5.96
CA ARG A 63 16.97 -4.77 -7.39
C ARG A 63 16.04 -3.59 -7.67
N LEU A 64 14.88 -3.54 -7.00
CA LEU A 64 13.91 -2.45 -7.15
C LEU A 64 14.43 -1.13 -6.57
N ASP A 65 15.19 -1.19 -5.47
CA ASP A 65 15.84 -0.04 -4.85
C ASP A 65 16.94 0.53 -5.76
N ALA A 66 17.86 -0.31 -6.23
CA ALA A 66 18.97 0.12 -7.08
C ALA A 66 18.55 0.53 -8.50
N GLY A 67 17.62 -0.21 -9.11
CA GLY A 67 17.19 0.00 -10.51
C GLY A 67 16.00 0.94 -10.67
N GLY A 68 15.28 1.24 -9.59
CA GLY A 68 14.02 1.95 -9.62
C GLY A 68 12.88 1.14 -10.25
N TYR A 69 11.67 1.69 -10.17
CA TYR A 69 10.45 1.02 -10.63
C TYR A 69 9.37 1.99 -11.07
N ARG A 70 8.38 1.47 -11.80
CA ARG A 70 7.08 2.10 -12.04
C ARG A 70 6.02 1.43 -11.16
N GLN A 71 5.18 2.25 -10.52
CA GLN A 71 4.18 1.77 -9.58
C GLN A 71 2.87 1.41 -10.30
N ALA A 72 2.38 0.20 -10.05
CA ALA A 72 1.11 -0.35 -10.55
C ALA A 72 0.00 -0.35 -9.48
N GLY A 73 0.37 -0.25 -8.20
CA GLY A 73 -0.54 -0.25 -7.05
C GLY A 73 -0.61 1.10 -6.35
N SER A 74 -1.25 1.17 -5.18
CA SER A 74 -1.33 2.40 -4.37
C SER A 74 -0.08 2.68 -3.53
N TRP A 75 0.78 1.67 -3.33
CA TRP A 75 1.97 1.79 -2.50
C TRP A 75 3.25 1.68 -3.33
N GLY A 76 4.24 2.51 -2.98
CA GLY A 76 5.61 2.38 -3.45
C GLY A 76 6.37 1.30 -2.68
N LEU A 77 7.69 1.18 -2.89
CA LEU A 77 8.51 0.16 -2.26
C LEU A 77 8.47 0.26 -0.73
N ALA A 78 8.71 1.45 -0.17
CA ALA A 78 8.66 1.67 1.28
C ALA A 78 7.30 1.25 1.87
N GLY A 79 6.19 1.64 1.21
CA GLY A 79 4.85 1.26 1.66
C GLY A 79 4.58 -0.24 1.62
N ASN A 80 5.01 -0.92 0.56
CA ASN A 80 4.90 -2.38 0.48
C ASN A 80 5.78 -3.06 1.55
N LEU A 81 6.99 -2.57 1.79
CA LEU A 81 7.87 -3.11 2.82
C LEU A 81 7.31 -2.90 4.23
N SER A 82 6.79 -1.71 4.54
CA SER A 82 6.13 -1.45 5.82
C SER A 82 4.99 -2.43 6.09
N HIS A 83 4.17 -2.73 5.06
CA HIS A 83 3.13 -3.76 5.15
C HIS A 83 3.71 -5.17 5.38
N LEU A 84 4.72 -5.56 4.60
CA LEU A 84 5.37 -6.86 4.71
C LEU A 84 6.08 -7.04 6.06
N ASN A 85 6.69 -5.99 6.60
CA ASN A 85 7.33 -5.98 7.91
C ASN A 85 6.31 -6.22 9.02
N LYS A 86 5.15 -5.58 8.95
CA LYS A 86 4.03 -5.87 9.86
C LYS A 86 3.55 -7.32 9.75
N SER A 87 3.45 -7.86 8.53
CA SER A 87 3.11 -9.26 8.29
C SER A 87 4.16 -10.23 8.84
N LEU A 88 5.45 -9.95 8.65
CA LEU A 88 6.56 -10.77 9.16
C LEU A 88 6.64 -10.74 10.68
N ASN A 89 6.34 -9.61 11.31
CA ASN A 89 6.26 -9.53 12.77
C ASN A 89 5.20 -10.47 13.36
N LEU A 90 4.16 -10.83 12.61
CA LEU A 90 3.16 -11.83 13.04
C LEU A 90 3.72 -13.24 13.17
N CYS A 91 4.90 -13.50 12.60
CA CYS A 91 5.61 -14.74 12.84
C CYS A 91 6.13 -14.84 14.27
N PHE A 92 6.33 -13.71 14.97
CA PHE A 92 6.94 -13.66 16.31
C PHE A 92 5.95 -13.21 17.38
N GLU A 93 5.07 -12.27 17.05
CA GLU A 93 4.14 -11.67 18.00
C GLU A 93 2.71 -12.16 17.79
N PRO A 94 1.94 -12.36 18.87
CA PRO A 94 0.53 -12.69 18.77
C PRO A 94 -0.26 -11.52 18.16
N PHE A 95 -1.27 -11.85 17.38
CA PHE A 95 -2.08 -10.85 16.69
C PHE A 95 -3.12 -10.24 17.65
N PRO A 96 -3.42 -8.93 17.55
CA PRO A 96 -4.42 -8.28 18.41
C PRO A 96 -5.85 -8.73 18.11
N PHE A 97 -6.07 -9.49 17.02
CA PHE A 97 -7.35 -10.11 16.72
C PHE A 97 -7.19 -11.56 16.28
N ILE A 98 -8.20 -12.37 16.55
CA ILE A 98 -8.20 -13.78 16.16
C ILE A 98 -9.46 -14.02 15.34
N THR A 99 -9.29 -14.58 14.14
CA THR A 99 -10.45 -14.93 13.30
C THR A 99 -11.26 -16.01 14.03
N PRO A 100 -12.61 -15.89 14.08
CA PRO A 100 -13.47 -16.92 14.63
C PRO A 100 -13.15 -18.29 14.05
N ALA A 101 -13.08 -19.30 14.92
CA ALA A 101 -12.74 -20.69 14.54
C ALA A 101 -13.49 -21.23 13.30
N PRO A 102 -14.80 -20.99 13.09
CA PRO A 102 -15.51 -21.54 11.92
C PRO A 102 -15.11 -20.89 10.59
N ILE A 103 -14.53 -19.68 10.59
CA ILE A 103 -14.12 -18.99 9.36
C ILE A 103 -12.74 -19.48 8.87
N ARG A 104 -11.90 -19.97 9.78
CA ARG A 104 -10.54 -20.45 9.46
C ARG A 104 -10.49 -21.55 8.39
N PRO A 105 -11.32 -22.62 8.42
CA PRO A 105 -11.28 -23.64 7.37
C PRO A 105 -11.66 -23.07 5.99
N ILE A 106 -12.57 -22.11 5.93
CA ILE A 106 -12.96 -21.42 4.69
C ILE A 106 -11.77 -20.64 4.14
N MET A 107 -11.13 -19.81 4.98
CA MET A 107 -9.94 -19.05 4.59
C MET A 107 -8.80 -19.96 4.14
N ARG A 108 -8.60 -21.10 4.82
CA ARG A 108 -7.59 -22.09 4.46
C ARG A 108 -7.88 -22.75 3.12
N ALA A 109 -9.14 -23.13 2.85
CA ALA A 109 -9.56 -23.72 1.59
C ALA A 109 -9.36 -22.77 0.40
N VAL A 110 -9.45 -21.45 0.62
CA VAL A 110 -9.21 -20.43 -0.42
C VAL A 110 -7.72 -20.10 -0.58
N MET A 111 -7.01 -19.81 0.51
CA MET A 111 -5.64 -19.29 0.45
C MET A 111 -4.61 -20.37 0.09
N VAL A 112 -4.77 -21.61 0.58
CA VAL A 112 -3.78 -22.68 0.34
C VAL A 112 -3.63 -23.03 -1.14
N PRO A 113 -4.70 -23.23 -1.93
CA PRO A 113 -4.57 -23.45 -3.36
C PRO A 113 -3.94 -22.28 -4.11
N LEU A 114 -4.24 -21.03 -3.70
CA LEU A 114 -3.66 -19.83 -4.31
C LEU A 114 -2.15 -19.75 -4.05
N MET A 115 -1.72 -20.00 -2.81
CA MET A 115 -0.30 -20.10 -2.45
C MET A 115 0.42 -21.18 -3.26
N LYS A 116 -0.15 -22.40 -3.32
CA LYS A 116 0.43 -23.53 -4.08
C LYS A 116 0.56 -23.23 -5.58
N ARG A 117 -0.41 -22.51 -6.16
CA ARG A 117 -0.40 -22.13 -7.57
C ARG A 117 0.35 -20.83 -7.84
N CYS A 118 0.93 -20.21 -6.81
CA CYS A 118 1.55 -18.88 -6.87
C CYS A 118 0.61 -17.83 -7.52
N VAL A 119 -0.70 -17.99 -7.31
CA VAL A 119 -1.71 -17.07 -7.83
C VAL A 119 -1.81 -15.91 -6.86
N GLN A 120 -1.49 -14.73 -7.36
CA GLN A 120 -1.56 -13.47 -6.62
C GLN A 120 -3.03 -13.04 -6.45
N PHE A 121 -3.38 -12.42 -5.32
CA PHE A 121 -4.74 -11.90 -5.12
C PHE A 121 -5.14 -10.85 -6.17
N PRO A 122 -6.46 -10.73 -6.46
CA PRO A 122 -6.98 -9.60 -7.21
C PRO A 122 -6.58 -8.27 -6.57
N ALA A 123 -6.27 -7.26 -7.39
CA ALA A 123 -6.04 -5.91 -6.89
C ALA A 123 -7.35 -5.31 -6.33
N GLY A 124 -7.24 -4.35 -5.42
CA GLY A 124 -8.38 -3.59 -4.90
C GLY A 124 -8.86 -3.98 -3.50
N PHE A 125 -8.34 -5.06 -2.91
CA PHE A 125 -8.56 -5.35 -1.50
C PHE A 125 -7.74 -4.38 -0.63
N LYS A 126 -8.42 -3.66 0.28
CA LYS A 126 -7.75 -2.84 1.28
C LYS A 126 -7.22 -3.73 2.40
N ALA A 127 -5.96 -3.54 2.77
CA ALA A 127 -5.42 -4.17 3.96
C ALA A 127 -6.18 -3.70 5.21
N PRO A 128 -6.39 -4.57 6.22
CA PRO A 128 -6.94 -4.17 7.51
C PRO A 128 -6.16 -2.98 8.09
N PRO A 129 -6.82 -2.03 8.80
CA PRO A 129 -6.16 -0.81 9.29
C PRO A 129 -4.83 -1.04 10.03
N PRO A 130 -4.68 -2.05 10.92
CA PRO A 130 -3.41 -2.30 11.62
C PRO A 130 -2.25 -2.69 10.69
N LEU A 131 -2.56 -3.20 9.49
CA LEU A 131 -1.59 -3.65 8.50
C LEU A 131 -1.35 -2.62 7.41
N GLN A 132 -2.02 -1.46 7.40
CA GLN A 132 -1.73 -0.43 6.41
C GLN A 132 -0.31 0.14 6.61
N PRO A 133 0.37 0.59 5.56
CA PRO A 133 1.68 1.23 5.69
C PRO A 133 1.63 2.44 6.63
N ALA A 134 2.73 2.77 7.30
CA ALA A 134 2.81 4.04 8.03
C ALA A 134 2.87 5.23 7.05
N GLU A 135 2.57 6.44 7.53
CA GLU A 135 2.51 7.65 6.71
C GLU A 135 3.91 8.24 6.44
N ASP A 136 4.80 8.20 7.44
CA ASP A 136 6.16 8.71 7.36
C ASP A 136 7.17 7.55 7.27
N LEU A 137 7.49 7.15 6.03
CA LEU A 137 8.35 6.00 5.76
C LEU A 137 9.72 6.42 5.24
N GLU A 138 10.77 5.90 5.86
CA GLU A 138 12.14 5.98 5.35
C GLU A 138 12.50 4.64 4.69
N LEU A 139 12.80 4.67 3.39
CA LEU A 139 12.95 3.45 2.59
C LEU A 139 14.11 2.57 3.08
N ALA A 140 15.25 3.16 3.44
CA ALA A 140 16.41 2.39 3.87
C ALA A 140 16.13 1.64 5.19
N ALA A 141 15.42 2.26 6.13
CA ALA A 141 14.96 1.65 7.37
C ALA A 141 13.99 0.50 7.11
N GLU A 142 13.04 0.65 6.19
CA GLU A 142 12.10 -0.42 5.84
C GLU A 142 12.79 -1.61 5.15
N ILE A 143 13.81 -1.36 4.31
CA ILE A 143 14.65 -2.41 3.71
C ILE A 143 15.46 -3.14 4.79
N ALA A 144 16.10 -2.40 5.70
CA ALA A 144 16.90 -2.98 6.78
C ALA A 144 16.03 -3.86 7.70
N GLU A 145 14.85 -3.37 8.08
CA GLU A 145 13.90 -4.12 8.90
C GLU A 145 13.39 -5.38 8.19
N PHE A 146 13.06 -5.27 6.89
CA PHE A 146 12.65 -6.42 6.09
C PHE A 146 13.71 -7.51 6.07
N LYS A 147 14.97 -7.15 5.83
CA LYS A 147 16.11 -8.09 5.86
C LYS A 147 16.28 -8.73 7.24
N ARG A 148 16.19 -7.94 8.32
CA ARG A 148 16.30 -8.42 9.70
C ARG A 148 15.20 -9.45 10.03
N LEU A 149 13.96 -9.13 9.71
CA LEU A 149 12.80 -10.00 9.95
C LEU A 149 12.86 -11.29 9.13
N VAL A 150 13.23 -11.19 7.84
CA VAL A 150 13.46 -12.38 7.01
C VAL A 150 14.55 -13.26 7.62
N GLY A 151 15.67 -12.68 8.07
CA GLY A 151 16.72 -13.42 8.77
C GLY A 151 16.21 -14.17 10.01
N ALA A 152 15.39 -13.53 10.84
CA ALA A 152 14.77 -14.17 12.00
C ALA A 152 13.77 -15.29 11.63
N VAL A 153 12.99 -15.11 10.55
CA VAL A 153 12.04 -16.13 10.06
C VAL A 153 12.76 -17.32 9.44
N LEU A 154 13.99 -17.14 8.95
CA LEU A 154 14.79 -18.23 8.40
C LEU A 154 15.66 -18.91 9.45
N ASN A 155 15.99 -18.23 10.55
CA ASN A 155 16.79 -18.79 11.64
C ASN A 155 16.02 -19.95 12.32
N PRO A 156 16.55 -21.19 12.31
CA PRO A 156 15.88 -22.35 12.91
C PRO A 156 15.66 -22.19 14.42
N ASP A 157 16.53 -21.45 15.12
CA ASP A 157 16.50 -21.28 16.58
C ASP A 157 15.48 -20.23 17.03
N SER A 158 14.92 -19.44 16.11
CA SER A 158 13.89 -18.47 16.47
C SER A 158 12.60 -19.17 16.89
N GLN A 159 11.86 -18.61 17.83
CA GLN A 159 10.54 -19.12 18.18
C GLN A 159 9.49 -18.42 17.33
N LEU A 160 8.76 -19.19 16.51
CA LEU A 160 7.66 -18.66 15.72
C LEU A 160 6.32 -18.98 16.38
N GLN A 161 5.36 -18.09 16.19
CA GLN A 161 3.98 -18.28 16.59
C GLN A 161 3.42 -19.56 15.93
N PRO A 162 2.86 -20.50 16.72
CA PRO A 162 2.37 -21.77 16.18
C PRO A 162 1.04 -21.60 15.43
N ASN A 163 0.39 -20.44 15.54
CA ASN A 163 -0.91 -20.17 14.97
C ASN A 163 -0.90 -18.90 14.13
N HIS A 164 -1.24 -19.03 12.85
CA HIS A 164 -1.58 -17.91 11.99
C HIS A 164 -3.00 -17.41 12.31
N PRO A 165 -3.22 -16.09 12.45
CA PRO A 165 -4.51 -15.53 12.89
C PRO A 165 -5.69 -15.83 11.96
N LEU A 166 -5.42 -16.02 10.66
CA LEU A 166 -6.42 -16.39 9.64
C LEU A 166 -6.48 -17.89 9.33
N LEU A 167 -5.35 -18.61 9.45
CA LEU A 167 -5.17 -19.94 8.85
C LEU A 167 -5.00 -21.06 9.88
N GLY A 168 -5.02 -20.71 11.17
CA GLY A 168 -4.82 -21.64 12.27
C GLY A 168 -3.37 -22.12 12.34
N LYS A 169 -3.17 -23.39 12.70
CA LYS A 169 -1.83 -23.94 12.95
C LYS A 169 -0.89 -23.78 11.75
N PHE A 170 0.29 -23.25 12.02
CA PHE A 170 1.37 -23.00 11.06
C PHE A 170 2.69 -23.49 11.64
N ASN A 171 3.41 -24.32 10.87
CA ASN A 171 4.83 -24.59 11.15
C ASN A 171 5.72 -23.54 10.44
N ARG A 172 7.04 -23.57 10.70
CA ARG A 172 7.99 -22.62 10.10
C ARG A 172 7.96 -22.63 8.57
N GLU A 173 7.95 -23.81 7.96
CA GLU A 173 7.92 -23.94 6.50
C GLU A 173 6.66 -23.29 5.90
N GLN A 174 5.51 -23.49 6.53
CA GLN A 174 4.26 -22.87 6.12
C GLN A 174 4.34 -21.34 6.25
N TRP A 175 4.93 -20.81 7.33
CA TRP A 175 5.19 -19.38 7.48
C TRP A 175 6.06 -18.85 6.35
N ILE A 176 7.17 -19.53 6.02
CA ILE A 176 8.07 -19.14 4.94
C ILE A 176 7.34 -19.13 3.60
N ILE A 177 6.57 -20.17 3.28
CA ILE A 177 5.79 -20.26 2.03
C ILE A 177 4.79 -19.10 1.93
N MET A 178 4.05 -18.85 3.01
CA MET A 178 3.04 -17.79 3.04
C MET A 178 3.67 -16.41 2.87
N GLN A 179 4.73 -16.10 3.63
CA GLN A 179 5.41 -14.80 3.54
C GLN A 179 6.10 -14.61 2.19
N THR A 180 6.65 -15.67 1.59
CA THR A 180 7.23 -15.64 0.23
C THR A 180 6.17 -15.29 -0.81
N TRP A 181 5.03 -15.98 -0.75
CA TRP A 181 3.91 -15.70 -1.65
C TRP A 181 3.33 -14.29 -1.43
N HIS A 182 3.27 -13.83 -0.17
CA HIS A 182 2.81 -12.50 0.20
C HIS A 182 3.74 -11.41 -0.33
N ALA A 183 5.05 -11.57 -0.17
CA ALA A 183 6.06 -10.69 -0.77
C ALA A 183 5.93 -10.66 -2.29
N ALA A 184 5.77 -11.82 -2.93
CA ALA A 184 5.59 -11.89 -4.39
C ALA A 184 4.32 -11.16 -4.86
N HIS A 185 3.24 -11.19 -4.07
CA HIS A 185 2.04 -10.42 -4.35
C HIS A 185 2.31 -8.90 -4.31
N HIS A 186 2.92 -8.40 -3.24
CA HIS A 186 3.15 -6.96 -3.06
C HIS A 186 4.20 -6.40 -4.02
N LEU A 187 5.34 -7.06 -4.16
CA LEU A 187 6.41 -6.62 -5.05
C LEU A 187 6.03 -6.71 -6.54
N SER A 188 4.98 -7.46 -6.89
CA SER A 188 4.47 -7.48 -8.27
C SER A 188 3.80 -6.18 -8.70
N PHE A 189 3.40 -5.32 -7.77
CA PHE A 189 2.91 -3.98 -8.05
C PHE A 189 4.02 -2.98 -8.39
N LEU A 190 5.28 -3.39 -8.29
CA LEU A 190 6.45 -2.59 -8.63
C LEU A 190 7.06 -3.20 -9.89
N VAL A 191 6.94 -2.50 -11.02
CA VAL A 191 7.47 -2.95 -12.31
C VAL A 191 8.87 -2.35 -12.47
N PRO A 192 9.93 -3.16 -12.50
CA PRO A 192 11.30 -2.65 -12.68
C PRO A 192 11.41 -1.77 -13.93
N LYS A 193 12.26 -0.74 -13.87
CA LYS A 193 12.61 0.07 -15.04
C LYS A 193 13.60 -0.67 -15.95
#